data_AF-A0A958B0L9-F1
#
_entry.id   AF-A0A958B0L9-F1
#
_cell.length_a   1.000
_cell.length_b   1.000
_cell.length_c   1.000
_cell.angle_alpha   90.00
_cell.angle_beta   90.00
_cell.angle_gamma   90.00
#
_symmetry.space_group_name_H-M   'P 1'
#
loop_
_entity.id
_entity.type
_entity.pdbx_description
1 polymer ?
#
loop_
_entity_poly.entity_id
_entity_poly.type
_entity_poly.pdbx_seq_one_letter_code
_entity_poly.pdbx_strand_id
1 'polypeptide(L)'
;MYPLTLDLIDFLVSPPARQTLADLSGVDLDERQTLLLLTRLRVSFAPDEAAALLDQARLRRRAIDKFPNADRLLFTDEALQQASSRAVA
;
A
#
# COMPACT_ATOMS: atom_id res chain seq x y z
N MET A 1 -1.23 -9.57 -7.46
CA MET A 1 -0.56 -8.89 -6.34
C MET A 1 0.89 -9.33 -6.33
N TYR A 2 1.82 -8.40 -6.14
CA TYR A 2 3.24 -8.75 -6.03
C TYR A 2 3.51 -9.35 -4.64
N PRO A 3 4.25 -10.47 -4.51
CA PRO A 3 4.52 -11.07 -3.22
C PRO A 3 5.36 -10.13 -2.35
N LEU A 4 4.96 -9.95 -1.08
CA LEU A 4 5.74 -9.24 -0.08
C LEU A 4 6.95 -10.09 0.33
N THR A 5 8.11 -9.78 -0.23
CA THR A 5 9.41 -10.36 0.16
C THR A 5 9.99 -9.60 1.35
N LEU A 6 11.01 -10.16 2.00
CA LEU A 6 11.71 -9.47 3.10
C LEU A 6 12.34 -8.15 2.64
N ASP A 7 12.99 -8.13 1.47
CA ASP A 7 13.58 -6.92 0.91
C ASP A 7 12.52 -5.82 0.67
N LEU A 8 11.33 -6.21 0.19
CA LEU A 8 10.23 -5.26 0.01
C LEU A 8 9.66 -4.78 1.34
N ILE A 9 9.64 -5.63 2.38
CA ILE A 9 9.23 -5.20 3.72
C ILE A 9 10.22 -4.18 4.27
N ASP A 10 11.52 -4.46 4.20
CA ASP A 10 12.58 -3.56 4.66
C ASP A 10 12.51 -2.21 3.92
N PHE A 11 12.25 -2.24 2.62
CA PHE A 11 11.98 -1.05 1.84
C PHE A 11 10.70 -0.31 2.29
N LEU A 12 9.57 -1.01 2.44
CA LEU A 12 8.28 -0.39 2.80
C LEU A 12 8.28 0.25 4.19
N VAL A 13 9.16 -0.21 5.09
CA VAL A 13 9.38 0.41 6.41
C VAL A 13 10.48 1.49 6.39
N SER A 14 11.11 1.77 5.25
CA SER A 14 12.07 2.86 5.12
C SER A 14 11.37 4.24 5.16
N PRO A 15 12.07 5.31 5.59
CA PRO A 15 11.53 6.67 5.53
C PRO A 15 10.98 7.11 4.16
N PRO A 16 11.67 6.91 3.01
CA PRO A 16 11.16 7.35 1.71
C PRO A 16 9.87 6.62 1.29
N ALA A 17 9.76 5.33 1.58
CA ALA A 17 8.54 4.57 1.29
C ALA A 17 7.37 5.05 2.16
N ARG A 18 7.59 5.30 3.45
CA ARG A 18 6.54 5.81 4.36
C ARG A 18 6.04 7.19 3.93
N GLN A 19 6.94 8.09 3.54
CA GLN A 19 6.55 9.41 3.02
C GLN A 19 5.71 9.25 1.76
N THR A 20 6.15 8.40 0.82
CA THR A 20 5.42 8.17 -0.43
C THR A 20 4.03 7.56 -0.18
N LEU A 21 3.91 6.64 0.77
CA LEU A 21 2.60 6.08 1.16
C LEU A 21 1.68 7.13 1.81
N ALA A 22 2.25 8.07 2.56
CA ALA A 22 1.49 9.20 3.10
C ALA A 22 1.00 10.11 1.97
N ASP A 23 1.85 10.42 0.98
CA ASP A 23 1.48 11.24 -0.18
C ASP A 23 0.38 10.55 -1.02
N LEU A 24 0.51 9.24 -1.27
CA LEU A 24 -0.47 8.44 -2.01
C LEU A 24 -1.84 8.36 -1.32
N SER A 25 -1.93 8.60 -0.02
CA SER A 25 -3.20 8.56 0.72
C SER A 25 -4.19 9.64 0.26
N GLY A 26 -3.69 10.75 -0.30
CA GLY A 26 -4.49 11.85 -0.85
C GLY A 26 -4.73 11.78 -2.37
N VAL A 27 -4.28 10.72 -3.04
CA VAL A 27 -4.33 10.59 -4.50
C VAL A 27 -5.46 9.66 -4.94
N ASP A 28 -6.00 9.88 -6.14
CA ASP A 28 -6.91 8.92 -6.76
C ASP A 28 -6.17 7.63 -7.17
N LEU A 29 -6.41 6.55 -6.43
CA LEU A 29 -5.81 5.23 -6.64
C LEU A 29 -6.67 4.30 -7.53
N ASP A 30 -7.67 4.82 -8.25
CA ASP A 30 -8.47 4.06 -9.22
C ASP A 30 -7.59 3.27 -10.22
N GLU A 31 -8.09 2.13 -10.69
CA GLU A 31 -7.37 1.26 -11.60
C GLU A 31 -6.98 1.96 -12.91
N ARG A 32 -7.80 2.91 -13.37
CA ARG A 32 -7.52 3.74 -14.56
C ARG A 32 -6.28 4.61 -14.39
N GLN A 33 -5.90 4.95 -13.15
CA GLN A 33 -4.70 5.72 -12.84
C GLN A 33 -3.44 4.85 -12.70
N THR A 34 -3.55 3.52 -12.71
CA THR A 34 -2.43 2.59 -12.41
C THR A 34 -1.18 2.89 -13.23
N LEU A 35 -1.32 3.00 -14.57
CA LEU A 35 -0.18 3.21 -15.45
C LEU A 35 0.52 4.55 -15.15
N LEU A 36 -0.26 5.61 -14.99
CA LEU A 36 0.24 6.94 -14.66
C LEU A 36 0.95 6.95 -13.28
N LEU A 37 0.37 6.33 -12.27
CA LEU A 37 0.95 6.26 -10.93
C LEU A 37 2.24 5.44 -10.91
N LEU A 38 2.26 4.27 -11.53
CA LEU A 38 3.48 3.46 -11.63
C LEU A 38 4.58 4.16 -12.42
N THR A 39 4.24 4.86 -13.51
CA THR A 39 5.22 5.65 -14.26
C THR A 39 5.84 6.74 -13.39
N ARG A 40 5.05 7.42 -12.55
CA ARG A 40 5.58 8.43 -11.61
C ARG A 40 6.47 7.81 -10.55
N LEU A 41 6.04 6.72 -9.92
CA LEU A 41 6.81 6.05 -8.87
C LEU A 41 8.14 5.51 -9.39
N ARG A 42 8.17 4.97 -10.63
CA ARG A 42 9.38 4.45 -11.27
C ARG A 42 10.44 5.51 -11.60
N VAL A 43 10.15 6.80 -11.41
CA VAL A 43 11.17 7.86 -11.48
C VAL A 43 12.14 7.76 -10.29
N SER A 44 11.65 7.29 -9.13
CA SER A 44 12.41 7.31 -7.87
C SER A 44 12.62 5.92 -7.25
N PHE A 45 11.86 4.92 -7.70
CA PHE A 45 11.85 3.58 -7.11
C PHE A 45 12.07 2.50 -8.18
N ALA A 46 12.62 1.37 -7.76
CA ALA A 46 12.71 0.19 -8.62
C ALA A 46 11.30 -0.28 -9.04
N PRO A 47 11.16 -1.02 -10.15
CA PRO A 47 9.85 -1.48 -10.64
C PRO A 47 9.02 -2.22 -9.59
N ASP A 48 9.65 -3.06 -8.78
CA ASP A 48 9.00 -3.89 -7.76
C ASP A 48 8.60 -3.07 -6.54
N GLU A 49 9.45 -2.13 -6.12
CA GLU A 49 9.16 -1.16 -5.06
C GLU A 49 7.99 -0.25 -5.43
N ALA A 50 7.95 0.24 -6.66
CA ALA A 50 6.86 1.05 -7.18
C ALA A 50 5.53 0.28 -7.19
N ALA A 51 5.56 -0.99 -7.60
CA ALA A 51 4.39 -1.87 -7.54
C ALA A 51 3.94 -2.10 -6.09
N ALA A 52 4.88 -2.40 -5.19
CA ALA A 52 4.60 -2.62 -3.77
C ALA A 52 3.99 -1.38 -3.09
N LEU A 53 4.48 -0.17 -3.41
CA LEU A 53 3.92 1.09 -2.90
C LEU A 53 2.47 1.29 -3.31
N LEU A 54 2.15 1.09 -4.60
CA LEU A 54 0.80 1.24 -5.11
C LEU A 54 -0.16 0.19 -4.53
N ASP A 55 0.28 -1.07 -4.44
CA ASP A 55 -0.50 -2.16 -3.83
C ASP A 55 -0.78 -1.86 -2.35
N GLN A 56 0.24 -1.44 -1.58
CA GLN A 56 0.05 -1.06 -0.17
C GLN A 56 -0.87 0.14 0.01
N ALA A 57 -0.76 1.17 -0.82
CA ALA A 57 -1.65 2.33 -0.74
C ALA A 57 -3.13 1.92 -0.92
N ARG A 58 -3.40 1.05 -1.90
CA ARG A 58 -4.75 0.51 -2.14
C ARG A 58 -5.25 -0.38 -1.01
N LEU A 59 -4.39 -1.25 -0.48
CA LEU A 59 -4.71 -2.11 0.65
C LEU A 59 -5.02 -1.31 1.91
N ARG A 60 -4.19 -0.31 2.24
CA ARG A 60 -4.41 0.59 3.37
C ARG A 60 -5.75 1.29 3.27
N ARG A 61 -6.11 1.81 2.08
CA ARG A 61 -7.41 2.44 1.82
C ARG A 61 -8.58 1.49 2.10
N ARG A 62 -8.48 0.22 1.66
CA ARG A 62 -9.50 -0.82 1.95
C ARG A 62 -9.53 -1.26 3.42
N ALA A 63 -8.42 -1.12 4.12
CA ALA A 63 -8.27 -1.55 5.50
C ALA A 63 -8.75 -0.52 6.53
N ILE A 64 -8.98 0.74 6.15
CA ILE A 64 -9.43 1.82 7.05
C ILE A 64 -10.67 1.41 7.86
N ASP A 65 -11.63 0.73 7.22
CA ASP A 65 -12.88 0.32 7.88
C ASP A 65 -12.70 -0.84 8.88
N LYS A 66 -11.61 -1.62 8.73
CA LYS A 66 -11.35 -2.82 9.56
C LYS A 66 -10.32 -2.56 10.66
N PHE A 67 -9.34 -1.70 10.40
CA PHE A 67 -8.17 -1.53 11.26
C PHE A 67 -7.97 -0.07 11.66
N PRO A 68 -7.97 0.25 12.96
CA PRO A 68 -7.54 1.57 13.41
C PRO A 68 -6.06 1.75 13.05
N ASN A 69 -5.70 2.95 12.56
CA ASN A 69 -4.34 3.26 12.08
C ASN A 69 -3.86 2.35 10.93
N ALA A 70 -4.75 2.00 10.01
CA ALA A 70 -4.42 1.21 8.81
C ALA A 70 -3.24 1.80 8.02
N ASP A 71 -3.04 3.12 8.06
CA ASP A 71 -1.92 3.86 7.47
C ASP A 71 -0.54 3.45 8.02
N ARG A 72 -0.48 2.79 9.19
CA ARG A 72 0.77 2.35 9.82
C ARG A 72 1.09 0.88 9.62
N LEU A 73 0.17 0.12 9.05
CA LEU A 73 0.28 -1.33 8.88
C LEU A 73 0.71 -1.69 7.45
N LEU A 74 1.23 -2.91 7.28
CA LEU A 74 1.41 -3.54 5.97
C LEU A 74 0.37 -4.66 5.85
N PHE A 75 -0.15 -4.84 4.64
CA PHE A 75 -1.21 -5.81 4.36
C PHE A 75 -0.85 -6.70 3.18
N THR A 76 -1.42 -7.90 3.15
CA THR A 76 -1.58 -8.69 1.93
C THR A 76 -3.07 -8.73 1.58
N ASP A 77 -3.42 -8.98 0.31
CA ASP A 77 -4.84 -9.10 -0.07
C ASP A 77 -5.53 -10.21 0.70
N GLU A 78 -4.86 -11.37 0.77
CA GLU A 78 -5.39 -12.57 1.39
C GLU A 78 -5.64 -12.32 2.88
N ALA A 79 -4.69 -11.71 3.59
CA ALA A 79 -4.86 -11.39 5.00
C ALA A 79 -5.96 -10.34 5.23
N LEU A 80 -6.07 -9.33 4.36
CA LEU A 80 -7.10 -8.30 4.48
C LEU A 80 -8.51 -8.85 4.19
N GLN A 81 -8.64 -9.76 3.23
CA GLN A 81 -9.89 -10.43 2.92
C GLN A 81 -10.35 -11.33 4.07
N GLN A 82 -9.41 -12.08 4.69
CA GLN A 82 -9.70 -12.98 5.81
C GLN A 82 -9.85 -12.25 7.15
N ALA A 83 -9.39 -10.99 7.26
CA ALA A 83 -9.57 -10.21 8.46
C ALA A 83 -11.07 -9.95 8.73
N SER A 84 -11.55 -10.35 9.91
CA SER A 84 -12.86 -9.95 10.41
C SER A 84 -12.89 -8.45 10.66
N SER A 85 -14.04 -7.81 10.36
CA SER A 85 -14.26 -6.43 10.79
C SER A 85 -14.30 -6.37 12.32
N ARG A 86 -13.86 -5.25 12.88
CA ARG A 86 -13.96 -5.01 14.32
C ARG A 86 -15.43 -5.16 14.74
N ALA A 87 -15.68 -5.92 15.81
CA ALA A 87 -17.02 -6.01 16.38
C ALA A 87 -17.48 -4.58 16.76
N VAL A 88 -18.66 -4.18 16.30
CA VAL A 88 -19.28 -2.91 16.67
C VAL A 88 -19.48 -2.95 18.18
N ALA A 89 -18.83 -2.02 18.90
CA ALA A 89 -18.97 -1.87 20.34
C ALA A 89 -20.28 -1.16 20.69
#